data_AF-C5K5F1-F1
#
_entry.id   AF-C5K5F1-F1
#
_cell.length_a   1.000
_cell.length_b   1.000
_cell.length_c   1.000
_cell.angle_alpha   90.00
_cell.angle_beta   90.00
_cell.angle_gamma   90.00
#
_symmetry.space_group_name_H-M   'P 1'
#
loop_
_entity.id
_entity.type
_entity.pdbx_description
1 polymer ?
#
loop_
_entity_poly.entity_id
_entity_poly.type
_entity_poly.pdbx_seq_one_letter_code
_entity_poly.pdbx_strand_id
1 'polypeptide(L)' 'YALVVVDSVTNLLRSEFQGRGELAERQQLLGRLLRMLQRIADEYGVAVVLTNQVVANVDPG' A
#
# COMPACT_ATOMS: atom_id res chain seq x y z
N TYR A 1 -22.18 -10.99 -1.39
CA TYR A 1 -21.21 -9.88 -1.24
C TYR A 1 -19.91 -10.42 -0.68
N ALA A 2 -18.77 -10.11 -1.29
CA ALA A 2 -17.46 -10.53 -0.80
C ALA A 2 -16.55 -9.30 -0.58
N LEU A 3 -15.66 -9.40 0.40
CA LEU A 3 -14.80 -8.33 0.90
C LEU A 3 -13.36 -8.82 0.96
N VAL A 4 -12.43 -8.02 0.44
CA VAL A 4 -10.98 -8.19 0.58
C VAL A 4 -10.46 -7.07 1.49
N VAL A 5 -9.71 -7.43 2.53
CA VAL A 5 -9.07 -6.47 3.44
C VAL A 5 -7.56 -6.65 3.38
N VAL A 6 -6.83 -5.57 3.17
CA VAL A 6 -5.36 -5.54 3.24
C VAL A 6 -4.94 -4.64 4.39
N ASP A 7 -4.45 -5.26 5.47
CA ASP A 7 -3.88 -4.57 6.63
C ASP A 7 -2.41 -5.01 6.87
N SER A 8 -1.40 -4.21 6.56
CA SER A 8 -1.44 -2.89 5.91
C SER A 8 -0.63 -2.83 4.63
N VAL A 9 -1.15 -2.05 3.67
CA VAL A 9 -0.72 -2.10 2.27
C VAL A 9 0.72 -1.62 2.07
N THR A 10 1.26 -0.88 3.02
CA THR A 10 2.63 -0.33 2.92
C THR A 10 3.64 -1.02 3.84
N ASN A 11 3.24 -1.94 4.74
CA ASN A 11 4.14 -2.42 5.80
C ASN A 11 5.40 -3.08 5.23
N LEU A 12 5.19 -4.10 4.40
CA LEU A 12 6.27 -4.89 3.80
C LEU A 12 7.18 -4.03 2.90
N LEU A 13 6.56 -3.15 2.11
CA LEU A 13 7.29 -2.23 1.23
C LEU A 13 8.12 -1.19 2.01
N ARG A 14 7.73 -0.84 3.23
CA ARG A 14 8.52 0.08 4.08
C ARG A 14 9.67 -0.63 4.78
N SER A 15 9.55 -1.93 5.08
CA SER A 15 10.66 -2.70 5.64
C SER A 15 11.73 -3.05 4.61
N GLU A 16 11.31 -3.34 3.38
CA GLU A 16 12.20 -3.74 2.27
C GLU A 16 12.90 -2.57 1.59
N PHE A 17 12.26 -1.40 1.55
CA PHE A 17 12.80 -0.21 0.87
C PHE A 17 13.02 0.95 1.85
N GLN A 18 14.28 1.19 2.20
CA GLN A 18 14.72 2.13 3.23
C GLN A 18 15.39 3.38 2.65
N GLY A 19 15.08 4.53 3.27
CA GLY A 19 15.65 5.82 2.86
C GLY A 19 15.06 6.39 1.56
N ARG A 20 15.67 7.48 1.08
CA ARG A 20 15.16 8.24 -0.09
C ARG A 20 15.58 7.62 -1.42
N GLY A 21 16.72 6.92 -1.48
CA GLY A 21 17.24 6.32 -2.73
C GLY A 21 16.32 5.25 -3.31
N GLU A 22 15.60 4.55 -2.44
CA GLU A 22 14.71 3.44 -2.81
C GLU A 22 13.23 3.86 -2.90
N LEU A 23 12.94 5.16 -2.67
CA LEU A 23 11.57 5.68 -2.66
C LEU A 23 10.87 5.46 -4.00
N ALA A 24 11.55 5.75 -5.11
CA ALA A 24 10.94 5.62 -6.43
C ALA A 24 10.54 4.17 -6.75
N GLU A 25 11.43 3.22 -6.47
CA GLU A 25 11.18 1.79 -6.67
C GLU A 25 10.04 1.28 -5.78
N ARG A 26 10.03 1.68 -4.51
CA ARG A 26 8.93 1.41 -3.59
C ARG A 26 7.59 1.91 -4.12
N GLN A 27 7.54 3.16 -4.60
CA GLN A 27 6.30 3.75 -5.13
C GLN A 27 5.84 3.04 -6.41
N GLN A 28 6.76 2.59 -7.28
CA GLN A 28 6.41 1.80 -8.46
C GLN A 28 5.80 0.45 -8.09
N LEU A 29 6.37 -0.25 -7.11
CA LEU A 29 5.87 -1.54 -6.65
C LEU A 29 4.51 -1.41 -5.95
N LEU A 30 4.35 -0.41 -5.07
CA LEU A 30 3.06 -0.09 -4.46
C LEU A 30 2.00 0.20 -5.52
N GLY A 31 2.33 0.99 -6.54
CA GLY A 31 1.42 1.27 -7.66
C GLY A 31 1.01 0.02 -8.43
N ARG A 32 1.91 -0.96 -8.61
CA ARG A 32 1.58 -2.26 -9.23
C ARG A 32 0.60 -3.06 -8.37
N LEU A 33 0.85 -3.13 -7.06
CA LEU A 33 -0.03 -3.81 -6.11
C LEU A 33 -1.45 -3.22 -6.13
N LEU A 34 -1.57 -1.90 -6.03
CA LEU A 34 -2.87 -1.22 -6.03
C LEU A 34 -3.64 -1.45 -7.34
N ARG A 35 -2.96 -1.46 -8.49
CA ARG A 35 -3.59 -1.78 -9.78
C ARG A 35 -4.09 -3.23 -9.85
N MET A 36 -3.39 -4.18 -9.24
CA MET A 36 -3.88 -5.56 -9.17
C MET A 36 -5.13 -5.68 -8.30
N LEU A 37 -5.14 -5.00 -7.14
CA LEU A 37 -6.29 -5.00 -6.24
C LEU A 37 -7.52 -4.35 -6.90
N GLN A 38 -7.33 -3.26 -7.64
CA GLN A 38 -8.39 -2.65 -8.44
C GLN A 38 -8.97 -3.63 -9.47
N ARG A 39 -8.10 -4.34 -10.21
CA ARG A 39 -8.56 -5.36 -11.18
C ARG A 39 -9.38 -6.46 -10.53
N ILE A 40 -8.99 -6.95 -9.35
CA ILE A 40 -9.76 -7.94 -8.59
C ILE A 40 -11.13 -7.38 -8.20
N ALA A 41 -11.19 -6.13 -7.74
CA ALA A 41 -12.46 -5.46 -7.42
C ALA A 41 -13.38 -5.41 -8.63
N ASP A 42 -12.86 -4.98 -9.79
CA ASP A 42 -13.61 -4.82 -11.03
C ASP A 42 -14.07 -6.16 -11.62
N GLU A 43 -13.19 -7.17 -11.62
CA GLU A 43 -13.45 -8.48 -12.24
C GLU A 43 -14.48 -9.30 -11.46
N TYR A 44 -14.44 -9.23 -10.13
CA TYR A 44 -15.29 -10.07 -9.27
C TYR A 44 -16.41 -9.29 -8.57
N GLY A 45 -16.49 -7.97 -8.76
CA GLY A 45 -17.49 -7.11 -8.10
C GLY A 45 -17.37 -7.11 -6.57
N VAL A 46 -16.14 -7.22 -6.05
CA VAL A 46 -15.85 -7.32 -4.61
C VAL A 46 -15.39 -5.99 -4.04
N ALA A 47 -15.73 -5.74 -2.77
CA ALA A 47 -15.22 -4.56 -2.06
C ALA A 47 -13.76 -4.81 -1.62
N VAL A 48 -12.89 -3.82 -1.80
CA VAL A 48 -11.49 -3.86 -1.32
C VAL A 48 -11.26 -2.72 -0.34
N VAL A 49 -10.83 -3.06 0.89
CA VAL A 49 -10.51 -2.10 1.96
C VAL A 49 -9.03 -2.19 2.28
N LEU A 50 -8.35 -1.04 2.30
CA LEU A 50 -6.91 -0.94 2.52
C LEU A 50 -6.64 -0.08 3.75
N THR A 51 -5.70 -0.49 4.60
CA THR A 51 -5.15 0.36 5.66
C THR A 51 -3.72 0.80 5.32
N ASN A 52 -3.36 1.98 5.78
CA ASN A 52 -2.01 2.55 5.65
C ASN A 52 -1.63 3.25 6.96
N GLN A 53 -0.65 2.73 7.70
CA GLN A 53 -0.15 3.40 8.89
C GLN A 53 0.83 4.51 8.51
N VAL A 54 0.48 5.74 8.87
CA VAL A 54 1.34 6.91 8.75
C VAL A 54 1.98 7.17 10.10
N VAL A 55 3.30 7.35 10.12
CA VAL A 55 4.07 7.69 11.32
C VAL A 55 4.45 9.16 11.19
N ALA A 56 4.04 9.99 12.14
CA ALA A 56 4.50 11.37 12.24
C ALA A 56 5.74 11.40 13.13
N ASN A 57 6.88 11.81 12.57
CA ASN A 57 7.97 12.31 13.39
C ASN A 57 7.66 13.80 13.61
N VAL A 58 7.26 14.15 14.83
CA VAL A 58 7.15 15.56 15.22
C VAL A 58 8.59 16.05 15.31
N ASP A 59 9.03 16.86 14.36
CA ASP A 59 10.31 17.57 14.48
C ASP A 59 10.23 18.43 15.76
N PRO A 60 11.08 18.21 16.77
CA PRO A 60 11.24 19.17 17.83
C PRO A 60 12.02 20.33 17.21
N GLY A 61 11.39 21.50 17.10
CA GLY A 61 12.07 22.71 16.65
C GLY A 61 13.37 22.97 17.41
#